data_AF-A0A7R9JKF7-F1
#
_entry.id   AF-A0A7R9JKF7-F1
#
_cell.length_a   1.000
_cell.length_b   1.000
_cell.length_c   1.000
_cell.angle_alpha   90.00
_cell.angle_beta   90.00
_cell.angle_gamma   90.00
#
_symmetry.space_group_name_H-M   'P 1'
#
loop_
_entity.id
_entity.type
_entity.pdbx_description
1 polymer ?
#
loop_
_entity_poly.entity_id
_entity_poly.type
_entity_poly.pdbx_seq_one_letter_code
_entity_poly.pdbx_strand_id
1 'polypeptide(L)'
;MPNEQRDHLRKLWPENCDFITAILPVLKTSSLQYPTDIFFMDLVSVPPPKTRPVNYVDNKMMEHAQTEVYKRILQDNMVLRNVIKLVQDGNTEDLTEEGKTVVGEARGNSPLEKFHFLWQQIQGHVDHLMDNNINQNIKSGKNVNGLKQ
;
A
#
# COMPACT_ATOMS: atom_id res chain seq x y z
N MET A 1 -1.27 10.37 9.33
CA MET A 1 -1.26 8.94 8.90
C MET A 1 -2.67 8.53 8.48
N PRO A 2 -2.86 7.52 7.60
CA PRO A 2 -4.19 7.11 7.14
C PRO A 2 -5.16 6.68 8.26
N ASN A 3 -4.64 6.08 9.34
CA ASN A 3 -5.47 5.73 10.51
C ASN A 3 -6.10 6.96 11.17
N GLU A 4 -5.34 8.04 11.34
CA GLU A 4 -5.87 9.27 11.94
C GLU A 4 -6.96 9.88 11.05
N GLN A 5 -6.76 9.86 9.72
CA GLN A 5 -7.75 10.32 8.75
C GLN A 5 -9.02 9.47 8.81
N ARG A 6 -8.89 8.14 8.90
CA ARG A 6 -10.01 7.21 9.08
C ARG A 6 -10.78 7.51 10.36
N ASP A 7 -10.08 7.69 11.47
CA ASP A 7 -10.71 8.00 12.76
C ASP A 7 -11.44 9.35 12.74
N HIS A 8 -10.91 10.34 12.01
CA HIS A 8 -11.60 11.62 11.82
C HIS A 8 -12.89 11.44 11.01
N LEU A 9 -12.85 10.68 9.92
CA LEU A 9 -14.05 10.40 9.12
C LEU A 9 -15.11 9.61 9.92
N ARG A 10 -14.68 8.65 10.75
CA ARG A 10 -15.57 7.90 11.65
C ARG A 10 -16.24 8.80 12.69
N LYS A 11 -15.53 9.82 13.20
CA LYS A 11 -16.11 10.82 14.14
C LYS A 11 -17.08 11.78 13.46
N LEU A 12 -16.86 12.10 12.18
CA LEU A 12 -17.76 12.96 11.40
C LEU A 12 -19.05 12.24 10.98
N TRP A 13 -18.99 10.91 10.82
CA TRP A 13 -20.11 10.14 10.29
C TRP A 13 -21.42 10.29 11.09
N PRO A 14 -21.47 10.16 12.43
CA PRO A 14 -22.71 10.25 13.19
C PRO A 14 -23.44 11.60 13.04
N GLU A 15 -22.68 12.69 12.95
CA GLU A 15 -23.23 14.06 12.92
C GLU A 15 -23.57 14.53 11.48
N ASN A 16 -22.94 13.94 10.46
CA ASN A 16 -23.02 14.45 9.09
C ASN A 16 -23.36 13.38 8.05
N CYS A 17 -23.89 12.22 8.45
CA CYS A 17 -24.21 11.12 7.53
C CYS A 17 -25.15 11.54 6.39
N ASP A 18 -26.17 12.36 6.65
CA ASP A 18 -27.11 12.83 5.63
C ASP A 18 -26.40 13.67 4.55
N PHE A 19 -25.51 14.57 4.97
CA PHE A 19 -24.73 15.40 4.05
C PHE A 19 -23.73 14.56 3.26
N ILE A 20 -22.97 13.70 3.94
CA ILE A 20 -21.94 12.87 3.30
C ILE A 20 -22.59 11.90 2.30
N THR A 21 -23.74 11.32 2.65
CA THR A 21 -24.48 10.41 1.75
C THR A 21 -25.23 11.13 0.63
N ALA A 22 -25.50 12.43 0.75
CA ALA A 22 -26.00 13.23 -0.37
C ALA A 22 -24.89 13.46 -1.42
N ILE A 23 -23.64 13.66 -0.99
CA ILE A 23 -22.47 13.81 -1.88
C ILE A 23 -22.04 12.45 -2.46
N LEU A 24 -22.03 11.41 -1.62
CA LEU A 24 -21.57 10.06 -1.98
C LEU A 24 -22.68 9.02 -1.71
N PRO A 25 -23.70 8.92 -2.59
CA PRO A 25 -24.84 8.03 -2.39
C PRO A 25 -24.48 6.55 -2.24
N VAL A 26 -23.35 6.12 -2.80
CA VAL A 26 -22.82 4.74 -2.67
C VAL A 26 -22.61 4.32 -1.22
N LEU A 27 -22.43 5.27 -0.30
CA LEU A 27 -22.28 4.98 1.12
C LEU A 27 -23.58 4.46 1.76
N LYS A 28 -24.74 4.77 1.19
CA LYS A 28 -26.05 4.29 1.69
C LYS A 28 -26.23 2.78 1.49
N THR A 29 -25.54 2.18 0.53
CA THR A 29 -25.62 0.75 0.26
C THR A 29 -24.62 -0.08 1.06
N SER A 30 -23.74 0.59 1.84
CA SER A 30 -22.74 -0.10 2.65
C SER A 30 -23.36 -0.71 3.90
N SER A 31 -22.98 -1.95 4.20
CA SER A 31 -23.33 -2.64 5.45
C SER A 31 -22.31 -2.41 6.58
N LEU A 32 -21.30 -1.58 6.34
CA LEU A 32 -20.27 -1.27 7.33
C LEU A 32 -20.82 -0.37 8.45
N GLN A 33 -20.30 -0.53 9.66
CA GLN A 33 -20.62 0.35 10.79
C GLN A 33 -20.30 1.82 10.46
N TYR A 34 -19.18 2.05 9.79
CA TYR A 34 -18.77 3.35 9.26
C TYR A 34 -18.58 3.22 7.74
N PRO A 35 -19.58 3.58 6.91
CA PRO A 35 -19.49 3.48 5.45
C PRO A 35 -18.27 4.18 4.84
N THR A 36 -17.77 5.24 5.46
CA THR A 36 -16.56 5.96 5.04
C THR A 36 -15.28 5.13 5.10
N ASP A 37 -15.29 4.00 5.81
CA ASP A 37 -14.15 3.08 5.84
C ASP A 37 -13.84 2.48 4.47
N ILE A 38 -14.80 2.49 3.53
CA ILE A 38 -14.61 2.05 2.14
C ILE A 38 -13.52 2.83 1.39
N PHE A 39 -13.15 4.03 1.87
CA PHE A 39 -12.07 4.83 1.28
C PHE A 39 -10.67 4.33 1.63
N PHE A 40 -10.56 3.40 2.59
CA PHE A 40 -9.29 2.85 3.05
C PHE A 40 -9.17 1.39 2.63
N MET A 41 -7.97 1.01 2.23
CA MET A 41 -7.66 -0.36 1.82
C MET A 41 -6.86 -1.05 2.92
N ASP A 42 -7.50 -1.93 3.68
CA ASP A 42 -6.81 -2.80 4.65
C ASP A 42 -6.19 -4.04 3.98
N LEU A 43 -6.71 -4.43 2.81
CA LEU A 43 -6.33 -5.64 2.08
C LEU A 43 -6.19 -5.35 0.58
N VAL A 44 -5.08 -5.79 -0.01
CA VAL A 44 -4.86 -5.72 -1.46
C VAL A 44 -5.22 -7.08 -2.09
N SER A 45 -6.27 -7.12 -2.90
CA SER A 45 -6.65 -8.33 -3.62
C SER A 45 -5.65 -8.65 -4.75
N VAL A 46 -5.30 -9.94 -4.88
CA VAL A 46 -4.38 -10.43 -5.89
C VAL A 46 -5.16 -11.28 -6.90
N PRO A 47 -5.15 -10.95 -8.20
CA PRO A 47 -5.87 -11.72 -9.18
C PRO A 47 -5.12 -13.03 -9.51
N PRO A 48 -5.84 -14.08 -9.96
CA PRO A 48 -5.25 -15.38 -10.25
C PRO A 48 -4.10 -15.31 -11.27
N PRO A 49 -3.13 -16.25 -11.24
CA PRO A 49 -2.00 -16.24 -12.17
C PRO A 49 -2.39 -16.25 -13.66
N LYS A 50 -3.56 -16.81 -14.00
CA LYS A 50 -4.09 -16.82 -15.38
C LYS A 50 -4.29 -15.42 -15.97
N THR A 51 -4.56 -14.40 -15.13
CA THR A 51 -4.73 -13.01 -15.58
C THR A 51 -3.44 -12.19 -15.49
N ARG A 52 -2.33 -12.82 -15.09
CA ARG A 52 -0.98 -12.23 -15.01
C ARG A 52 0.06 -13.21 -15.56
N PRO A 53 -0.06 -13.63 -16.83
CA PRO A 53 0.78 -14.68 -17.41
C PRO A 53 2.24 -14.22 -17.49
N VAL A 54 3.16 -15.19 -17.43
CA VAL A 54 4.57 -14.95 -17.74
C VAL A 54 4.73 -14.69 -19.23
N ASN A 55 5.61 -13.76 -19.58
CA ASN A 55 5.98 -13.45 -20.95
C ASN A 55 7.33 -14.09 -21.27
N TYR A 56 7.60 -14.33 -22.56
CA TYR A 56 8.91 -14.76 -23.02
C TYR A 56 9.45 -13.73 -24.01
N VAL A 57 10.63 -13.19 -23.73
CA VAL A 57 11.34 -12.25 -24.61
C VAL A 57 12.76 -12.76 -24.76
N ASP A 58 13.23 -12.92 -26.00
CA ASP A 58 14.57 -13.46 -26.31
C ASP A 58 14.89 -14.78 -25.60
N ASN A 59 13.91 -15.70 -25.56
CA ASN A 59 14.01 -17.00 -24.89
C ASN A 59 14.25 -16.92 -23.36
N LYS A 60 13.98 -15.75 -22.74
CA LYS A 60 14.00 -15.56 -21.29
C LYS A 60 12.58 -15.37 -20.77
N MET A 61 12.28 -16.05 -19.66
CA MET A 61 11.04 -15.85 -18.93
C MET A 61 11.06 -14.48 -18.26
N MET A 62 10.04 -13.68 -18.53
CA MET A 62 9.81 -12.36 -18.00
C MET A 62 8.51 -12.36 -17.20
N GLU A 63 8.54 -11.80 -16.00
CA GLU A 63 7.36 -11.72 -15.16
C GLU A 63 6.35 -10.71 -15.71
N HIS A 64 5.07 -10.95 -15.43
CA HIS A 64 4.05 -9.95 -15.72
C HIS A 64 4.31 -8.68 -14.91
N ALA A 65 4.17 -7.52 -15.53
CA ALA A 65 4.46 -6.24 -14.88
C ALA A 65 3.63 -6.04 -13.59
N GLN A 66 2.36 -6.46 -13.58
CA GLN A 66 1.53 -6.43 -12.38
C GLN A 66 2.07 -7.34 -11.25
N THR A 67 2.66 -8.49 -11.59
CA THR A 67 3.31 -9.37 -10.61
C THR A 67 4.51 -8.70 -9.96
N GLU A 68 5.27 -7.92 -10.73
CA GLU A 68 6.39 -7.13 -10.23
C GLU A 68 5.92 -6.10 -9.19
N VAL A 69 4.81 -5.40 -9.44
CA VAL A 69 4.24 -4.42 -8.50
C VAL A 69 3.78 -5.10 -7.20
N TYR A 70 3.06 -6.23 -7.30
CA TYR A 70 2.65 -6.99 -6.12
C TYR A 70 3.85 -7.45 -5.27
N LYS A 71 4.94 -7.88 -5.92
CA LYS A 71 6.16 -8.25 -5.22
C LYS A 71 6.77 -7.08 -4.45
N ARG A 72 6.80 -5.89 -5.04
CA ARG A 72 7.28 -4.67 -4.36
C ARG A 72 6.42 -4.32 -3.15
N ILE A 73 5.09 -4.35 -3.28
CA ILE A 73 4.16 -4.14 -2.15
C ILE A 73 4.43 -5.15 -1.02
N LEU A 74 4.64 -6.43 -1.37
CA LEU A 74 4.91 -7.48 -0.40
C LEU A 74 6.26 -7.26 0.31
N GLN A 75 7.32 -6.95 -0.44
CA GLN A 75 8.64 -6.65 0.10
C GLN A 75 8.59 -5.46 1.06
N ASP A 76 7.96 -4.36 0.65
CA ASP A 76 7.81 -3.19 1.51
C ASP A 76 7.00 -3.50 2.77
N ASN A 77 5.96 -4.33 2.67
CA ASN A 77 5.19 -4.75 3.85
C ASN A 77 6.06 -5.56 4.83
N MET A 78 6.96 -6.40 4.33
CA MET A 78 7.91 -7.15 5.17
C MET A 78 8.89 -6.21 5.88
N VAL A 79 9.45 -5.24 5.16
CA VAL A 79 10.34 -4.21 5.75
C VAL A 79 9.60 -3.40 6.80
N LEU A 80 8.39 -2.92 6.46
CA LEU A 80 7.56 -2.11 7.34
C LEU A 80 7.22 -2.84 8.64
N ARG A 81 6.93 -4.15 8.59
CA ARG A 81 6.68 -4.94 9.81
C ARG A 81 7.87 -4.93 10.77
N ASN A 82 9.10 -5.06 10.25
CA ASN A 82 10.30 -5.01 11.07
C ASN A 82 10.54 -3.60 11.64
N VAL A 83 10.26 -2.56 10.85
CA VAL A 83 10.36 -1.17 11.33
C VAL A 83 9.29 -0.85 12.38
N ILE A 84 8.07 -1.37 12.25
CA ILE A 84 7.03 -1.20 13.28
C ILE A 84 7.48 -1.81 14.60
N LYS A 85 8.07 -3.01 14.58
CA LYS A 85 8.65 -3.63 15.79
C LYS A 85 9.74 -2.74 16.40
N LEU A 86 10.66 -2.25 15.58
CA LEU A 86 11.70 -1.31 16.04
C LEU A 86 11.09 -0.04 16.69
N VAL A 87 10.01 0.50 16.13
CA VAL A 87 9.33 1.68 16.70
C VAL A 87 8.63 1.36 18.02
N GLN A 88 8.08 0.13 18.17
CA GLN A 88 7.37 -0.31 19.37
C GLN A 88 8.33 -0.69 20.51
N ASP A 89 9.35 -1.49 20.20
CA ASP A 89 10.26 -2.09 21.18
C ASP A 89 11.48 -1.19 21.45
N GLY A 90 11.73 -0.22 20.57
CA GLY A 90 12.86 0.72 20.67
C GLY A 90 14.23 0.11 20.39
N ASN A 91 14.30 -1.20 20.10
CA ASN A 91 15.53 -1.92 19.78
C ASN A 91 15.33 -2.91 18.62
N THR A 92 16.43 -3.52 18.16
CA THR A 92 16.43 -4.53 17.08
C THR A 92 16.76 -5.93 17.60
N GLU A 93 16.76 -6.17 18.90
CA GLU A 93 17.28 -7.41 19.50
C GLU A 93 16.42 -8.63 19.13
N ASP A 94 15.11 -8.43 19.04
CA ASP A 94 14.13 -9.47 18.68
C ASP A 94 13.96 -9.66 17.16
N LEU A 95 14.72 -8.93 16.34
CA LEU A 95 14.73 -9.11 14.88
C LEU A 95 15.75 -10.17 14.48
N THR A 96 15.43 -10.94 13.44
CA THR A 96 16.43 -11.82 12.80
C THR A 96 17.56 -10.99 12.20
N GLU A 97 18.71 -11.61 11.94
CA GLU A 97 19.86 -10.93 11.33
C GLU A 97 19.52 -10.32 9.96
N GLU A 98 18.67 -10.98 9.17
CA GLU A 98 18.15 -10.42 7.92
C GLU A 98 17.23 -9.21 8.21
N GLY A 99 16.40 -9.29 9.24
CA GLY A 99 15.53 -8.19 9.66
C GLY A 99 16.31 -6.94 10.07
N LYS A 100 17.41 -7.11 10.82
CA LYS A 100 18.33 -6.03 11.20
C LYS A 100 18.96 -5.37 9.97
N THR A 101 19.42 -6.18 9.03
CA THR A 101 20.05 -5.70 7.79
C THR A 101 19.06 -4.87 6.97
N VAL A 102 17.87 -5.41 6.74
CA VAL A 102 16.81 -4.76 5.95
C VAL A 102 16.33 -3.45 6.59
N VAL A 103 16.21 -3.39 7.92
CA VAL A 103 15.88 -2.16 8.65
C VAL A 103 17.03 -1.14 8.59
N GLY A 104 18.28 -1.61 8.63
CA GLY A 104 19.47 -0.78 8.46
C GLY A 104 19.49 -0.07 7.11
N GLU A 105 19.18 -0.79 6.03
CA GLU A 105 19.13 -0.28 4.66
C GLU A 105 17.92 0.63 4.37
N ALA A 106 16.87 0.57 5.21
CA ALA A 106 15.69 1.40 5.03
C ALA A 106 16.02 2.91 5.13
N ARG A 107 15.42 3.72 4.27
CA ARG A 107 15.63 5.17 4.22
C ARG A 107 15.19 5.85 5.52
N GLY A 108 16.02 6.72 6.07
CA GLY A 108 15.73 7.51 7.28
C GLY A 108 16.71 7.20 8.42
N ASN A 109 16.93 8.17 9.30
CA ASN A 109 17.90 8.08 10.39
C ASN A 109 17.26 7.64 11.71
N SER A 110 16.00 8.01 11.94
CA SER A 110 15.24 7.58 13.12
C SER A 110 14.24 6.46 12.78
N PRO A 111 13.86 5.61 13.75
CA PRO A 111 12.82 4.59 13.54
C PRO A 111 11.51 5.17 12.99
N LEU A 112 11.10 6.33 13.49
CA LEU A 112 9.88 7.00 13.06
C LEU A 112 10.00 7.57 11.64
N GLU A 113 11.16 8.12 11.29
CA GLU A 113 11.42 8.60 9.92
C GLU A 113 11.44 7.44 8.92
N LYS A 114 12.08 6.32 9.27
CA LYS A 114 12.04 5.07 8.48
C LYS A 114 10.61 4.58 8.27
N PHE A 115 9.80 4.60 9.33
CA PHE A 115 8.40 4.24 9.25
C PHE A 115 7.62 5.15 8.28
N HIS A 116 7.79 6.47 8.37
CA HIS A 116 7.13 7.41 7.48
C HIS A 116 7.50 7.23 6.01
N PHE A 117 8.80 7.06 5.70
CA PHE A 117 9.24 6.83 4.32
C PHE A 117 8.70 5.53 3.75
N LEU A 118 8.78 4.43 4.51
CA LEU A 118 8.25 3.14 4.06
C LEU A 118 6.74 3.18 3.88
N TRP A 119 6.03 3.87 4.76
CA TRP A 119 4.58 4.04 4.62
C TRP A 119 4.22 4.78 3.33
N GLN A 120 4.92 5.87 3.02
CA GLN A 120 4.74 6.60 1.76
C GLN A 120 5.09 5.72 0.54
N GLN A 121 6.12 4.89 0.64
CA GLN A 121 6.53 3.98 -0.42
C GLN A 121 5.45 2.94 -0.72
N ILE A 122 4.88 2.31 0.32
CA ILE A 122 3.78 1.36 0.16
C ILE A 122 2.57 2.04 -0.48
N GLN A 123 2.20 3.23 0.00
CA GLN A 123 1.10 3.99 -0.60
C GLN A 123 1.34 4.21 -2.10
N GLY A 124 2.55 4.65 -2.48
CA GLY A 124 2.92 4.86 -3.88
C GLY A 124 2.87 3.58 -4.72
N HIS A 125 3.27 2.43 -4.18
CA HIS A 125 3.18 1.15 -4.87
C HIS A 125 1.73 0.65 -5.00
N VAL A 126 0.87 0.86 -4.00
CA VAL A 126 -0.57 0.56 -4.10
C VAL A 126 -1.24 1.50 -5.11
N ASP A 127 -0.89 2.78 -5.11
CA ASP A 127 -1.40 3.75 -6.07
C ASP A 127 -1.01 3.35 -7.50
N HIS A 128 0.25 2.92 -7.71
CA HIS A 128 0.74 2.39 -8.99
C HIS A 128 0.00 1.11 -9.41
N LEU A 129 -0.29 0.21 -8.47
CA LEU A 129 -1.09 -0.99 -8.77
C LEU A 129 -2.49 -0.61 -9.30
N MET A 130 -3.11 0.42 -8.73
CA MET A 130 -4.46 0.85 -9.08
C MET A 130 -4.47 1.71 -10.35
N ASP A 131 -3.58 2.67 -10.47
CA ASP A 131 -3.58 3.71 -11.51
C ASP A 131 -2.17 4.24 -11.82
N ASN A 132 -1.70 3.96 -13.03
CA ASN A 132 -0.36 4.38 -13.45
C ASN A 132 -0.25 5.83 -13.89
N ASN A 133 -1.36 6.55 -14.07
CA ASN A 133 -1.32 7.98 -14.39
C ASN A 133 -1.00 8.84 -13.15
N ILE A 134 -1.31 8.35 -11.96
CA ILE A 134 -1.06 9.07 -10.69
C ILE A 134 0.45 9.16 -10.39
N ASN A 135 1.27 8.25 -10.96
CA ASN A 135 2.71 8.12 -10.72
C ASN A 135 3.61 8.45 -11.93
N GLN A 136 3.17 9.30 -12.87
CA GLN A 136 4.00 9.71 -14.01
C GLN A 136 5.32 10.45 -13.65
N ASN A 137 5.55 10.75 -12.37
CA ASN A 137 6.81 11.30 -11.89
C ASN A 137 7.91 10.25 -11.61
N ILE A 138 7.62 8.95 -11.72
CA ILE A 138 8.64 7.90 -11.60
C ILE A 138 9.25 7.67 -12.99
N LYS A 139 10.29 8.45 -13.32
CA LYS A 139 11.14 8.26 -14.49
C LYS A 139 11.88 6.91 -14.44
N SER A 140 11.23 5.81 -14.83
CA SER A 140 11.88 4.52 -15.06
C SER A 140 11.12 3.66 -16.06
N GLY A 141 11.45 3.82 -17.35
CA GLY A 141 11.74 2.74 -18.30
C GLY A 141 10.69 1.71 -18.73
N LYS A 142 9.57 1.49 -18.03
CA LYS A 142 8.51 0.56 -18.48
C LYS A 142 7.15 1.06 -18.02
N ASN A 143 6.28 1.41 -18.98
CA ASN A 143 4.86 1.62 -18.72
C ASN A 143 4.26 0.28 -18.30
N VAL A 144 4.14 0.07 -16.99
CA VAL A 144 3.20 -0.92 -16.46
C VAL A 144 1.80 -0.38 -16.73
N ASN A 145 0.81 -1.23 -16.99
CA ASN A 145 -0.59 -0.83 -17.01
C ASN A 145 -1.20 -1.17 -15.64
N GLY A 146 -1.88 -0.21 -15.02
CA GLY A 146 -2.50 -0.40 -13.71
C GLY A 146 -3.78 -1.22 -13.86
N LEU A 147 -4.39 -1.65 -12.75
CA LEU A 147 -5.64 -2.41 -12.77
C LEU A 147 -6.80 -1.71 -13.48
N LYS A 148 -6.77 -0.38 -13.58
CA LYS A 148 -7.78 0.42 -14.28
C LYS A 148 -7.66 0.41 -15.82
N GLN A 149 -6.54 -0.04 -16.39
CA GLN A 149 -6.24 0.07 -17.83
C GLN A 149 -6.46 -1.25 -18.59
#